data_AF-A0A2E8LEZ0-F1
#
_entry.id   AF-A0A2E8LEZ0-F1
#
_cell.length_a   1.000
_cell.length_b   1.000
_cell.length_c   1.000
_cell.angle_alpha   90.00
_cell.angle_beta   90.00
_cell.angle_gamma   90.00
#
_symmetry.space_group_name_H-M   'P 1'
#
loop_
_entity.id
_entity.type
_entity.pdbx_description
1 polymer ?
#
loop_
_entity_poly.entity_id
_entity_poly.type
_entity_poly.pdbx_seq_one_letter_code
_entity_poly.pdbx_strand_id
1 'polypeptide(L)'
;MADVRPIRPEPEPVEFAHDSERRVAELLDSYGIAWEYEPRTFVLERDRAGNPRSAFTPDFYLPDHDLYLEVTTLRQSLVTRKNRKVRQLREQQPGVQVRILYQRDIERLFATHAA
;
A
#
# COMPACT_ATOMS: atom_id res chain seq x y z
N MET A 1 41.13 -4.21 -14.58
CA MET A 1 40.16 -5.00 -13.80
C MET A 1 38.91 -4.16 -13.70
N ALA A 2 37.95 -4.38 -14.60
CA ALA A 2 36.71 -3.61 -14.62
C ALA A 2 35.81 -4.07 -13.47
N ASP A 3 35.46 -3.11 -12.61
CA ASP A 3 34.53 -3.27 -11.51
C ASP A 3 33.12 -3.48 -12.09
N VAL A 4 32.69 -4.75 -12.10
CA VAL A 4 31.35 -5.12 -12.53
C VAL A 4 30.40 -4.74 -11.39
N ARG A 5 29.83 -3.54 -11.48
CA ARG A 5 28.69 -3.17 -10.64
C ARG A 5 27.62 -4.25 -10.80
N PRO A 6 27.08 -4.82 -9.71
CA PRO A 6 25.97 -5.76 -9.83
C PRO A 6 24.80 -5.01 -10.48
N ILE A 7 24.41 -5.48 -11.67
CA ILE A 7 23.13 -5.15 -12.26
C ILE A 7 22.12 -5.61 -11.22
N ARG A 8 21.47 -4.67 -10.52
CA ARG A 8 20.30 -5.01 -9.70
C ARG A 8 19.37 -5.77 -10.66
N PRO A 9 18.96 -7.01 -10.34
CA PRO A 9 17.99 -7.69 -11.18
C PRO A 9 16.81 -6.75 -11.35
N GLU A 10 16.38 -6.53 -12.60
CA GLU A 10 15.18 -5.74 -12.83
C GLU A 10 14.06 -6.35 -11.98
N PRO A 11 13.34 -5.55 -11.20
CA PRO A 11 12.29 -6.09 -10.35
C PRO A 11 11.33 -6.88 -11.25
N GLU A 12 11.01 -8.13 -10.85
CA GLU A 12 10.04 -8.91 -11.60
C GLU A 12 8.74 -8.10 -11.73
N PRO A 13 8.07 -8.16 -12.90
CA PRO A 13 6.91 -7.34 -13.15
C PRO A 13 5.82 -7.63 -12.11
N VAL A 14 5.50 -6.62 -11.29
CA VAL A 14 4.45 -6.71 -10.27
C VAL A 14 3.08 -6.76 -10.95
N GLU A 15 2.33 -7.82 -10.69
CA GLU A 15 0.93 -7.95 -11.13
C GLU A 15 0.00 -7.25 -10.15
N PHE A 16 -0.35 -6.00 -10.46
CA PHE A 16 -1.31 -5.22 -9.67
C PHE A 16 -2.75 -5.72 -9.85
N ALA A 17 -3.48 -5.83 -8.75
CA ALA A 17 -4.90 -6.19 -8.73
C ALA A 17 -5.80 -5.11 -9.37
N HIS A 18 -5.38 -3.84 -9.35
CA HIS A 18 -6.10 -2.75 -10.00
C HIS A 18 -5.18 -1.70 -10.62
N ASP A 19 -5.59 -1.10 -11.74
CA ASP A 19 -4.86 0.01 -12.41
C ASP A 19 -4.55 1.21 -11.51
N SER A 20 -5.34 1.47 -10.47
CA SER A 20 -5.05 2.55 -9.51
C SER A 20 -3.81 2.26 -8.69
N GLU A 21 -3.55 0.99 -8.35
CA GLU A 21 -2.34 0.59 -7.63
C GLU A 21 -1.12 0.75 -8.54
N ARG A 22 -1.21 0.31 -9.79
CA ARG A 22 -0.15 0.53 -10.80
C ARG A 22 0.24 2.00 -10.93
N ARG A 23 -0.74 2.90 -11.06
CA ARG A 23 -0.49 4.35 -11.14
C ARG A 23 0.15 4.92 -9.87
N VAL A 24 -0.15 4.34 -8.71
CA VAL A 24 0.49 4.73 -7.44
C VAL A 24 1.93 4.26 -7.41
N ALA A 25 2.21 3.03 -7.82
CA ALA A 25 3.57 2.52 -7.95
C ALA A 25 4.42 3.39 -8.89
N GLU A 26 3.89 3.70 -10.08
CA GLU A 26 4.54 4.61 -11.05
C GLU A 26 4.82 6.01 -10.45
N LEU A 27 3.90 6.54 -9.63
CA LEU A 27 4.11 7.81 -8.94
C LEU A 27 5.23 7.72 -7.91
N LEU A 28 5.22 6.68 -7.09
CA LEU A 28 6.27 6.45 -6.07
C LEU A 28 7.63 6.30 -6.74
N ASP A 29 7.72 5.54 -7.84
CA ASP A 29 8.92 5.39 -8.66
C ASP A 29 9.40 6.73 -9.22
N SER A 30 8.49 7.57 -9.73
CA SER A 30 8.83 8.89 -10.28
C SER A 30 9.44 9.85 -9.24
N TYR A 31 9.07 9.68 -7.95
CA TYR A 31 9.65 10.42 -6.83
C TYR A 31 10.84 9.70 -6.18
N GLY A 32 11.22 8.51 -6.66
CA GLY A 32 12.31 7.70 -6.11
C GLY A 32 12.01 7.16 -4.71
N ILE A 33 10.73 7.00 -4.35
CA ILE A 33 10.31 6.45 -3.06
C ILE A 33 10.29 4.93 -3.14
N ALA A 34 11.02 4.25 -2.24
CA ALA A 34 11.01 2.79 -2.18
C ALA A 34 9.65 2.26 -1.69
N TRP A 35 9.17 1.18 -2.32
CA TRP A 35 7.91 0.55 -1.98
C TRP A 35 7.91 -0.97 -2.14
N GLU A 36 7.01 -1.63 -1.41
CA GLU A 36 6.70 -3.06 -1.51
C GLU A 36 5.19 -3.23 -1.72
N TYR A 37 4.78 -4.11 -2.63
CA TYR A 37 3.37 -4.40 -2.94
C TYR A 37 2.83 -5.56 -2.10
N GLU A 38 1.63 -5.41 -1.55
CA GLU A 38 0.97 -6.37 -0.63
C GLU A 38 1.92 -7.03 0.39
N PRO A 39 2.73 -6.23 1.12
CA PRO A 39 3.91 -6.71 1.86
C PRO A 39 3.55 -7.63 3.03
N ARG A 40 2.35 -7.46 3.60
CA ARG A 40 1.93 -8.17 4.80
C ARG A 40 0.42 -8.18 5.00
N THR A 41 -0.11 -9.34 5.34
CA THR A 41 -1.47 -9.49 5.84
C THR A 41 -1.52 -9.42 7.37
N PHE A 42 -2.35 -8.53 7.91
CA PHE A 42 -2.69 -8.44 9.32
C PHE A 42 -3.99 -9.18 9.60
N VAL A 43 -3.95 -10.22 10.44
CA VAL A 43 -5.16 -10.89 10.93
C VAL A 43 -5.76 -10.06 12.06
N LEU A 44 -6.99 -9.57 11.86
CA LEU A 44 -7.69 -8.69 12.79
C LEU A 44 -8.67 -9.43 13.70
N GLU A 45 -9.26 -10.53 13.22
CA GLU A 45 -10.17 -11.36 14.02
C GLU A 45 -9.94 -12.83 13.70
N ARG A 46 -10.08 -13.69 14.72
CA ARG A 46 -10.08 -15.14 14.58
C ARG A 46 -11.38 -15.72 15.13
N ASP A 47 -11.83 -16.82 14.54
CA ASP A 47 -12.95 -17.61 15.06
C ASP A 47 -12.53 -18.46 16.29
N ARG A 48 -13.48 -19.22 16.85
CA ARG A 48 -13.21 -20.10 18.01
C ARG A 48 -12.24 -21.24 17.72
N ALA A 49 -12.07 -21.60 16.44
CA ALA A 49 -11.12 -22.62 16.00
C ALA A 49 -9.75 -22.02 15.63
N GLY A 50 -9.59 -20.70 15.75
CA GLY A 50 -8.34 -19.98 15.45
C GLY A 50 -8.21 -19.53 13.99
N ASN A 51 -9.19 -19.77 13.13
CA ASN A 51 -9.11 -19.38 11.72
C ASN A 51 -9.30 -17.87 11.55
N PRO A 52 -8.57 -17.20 10.64
CA PRO A 52 -8.79 -15.79 10.33
C PRO A 52 -10.23 -15.54 9.85
N ARG A 53 -10.97 -14.71 10.58
CA ARG A 53 -12.32 -14.24 10.22
C ARG A 53 -12.30 -12.89 9.50
N SER A 54 -11.34 -12.05 9.86
CA SER A 54 -11.11 -10.75 9.24
C SER A 54 -9.61 -10.51 9.16
N ALA A 55 -9.17 -10.04 7.99
CA ALA A 55 -7.79 -9.65 7.75
C ALA A 55 -7.73 -8.36 6.92
N PHE A 56 -6.57 -7.71 6.96
CA PHE A 56 -6.26 -6.50 6.22
C PHE A 56 -4.86 -6.63 5.64
N THR A 57 -4.76 -6.56 4.32
CA THR A 57 -3.48 -6.49 3.59
C THR A 57 -3.42 -5.10 3.00
N PRO A 58 -2.48 -4.24 3.42
CA PRO A 58 -2.27 -2.95 2.79
C PRO A 58 -1.74 -3.13 1.37
N ASP A 59 -2.15 -2.26 0.47
CA ASP A 59 -1.70 -2.31 -0.93
C ASP A 59 -0.19 -2.05 -1.06
N PHE A 60 0.37 -1.14 -0.25
CA PHE A 60 1.81 -0.83 -0.25
C PHE A 60 2.42 -0.68 1.14
N TYR A 61 3.74 -0.88 1.24
CA TYR A 61 4.58 -0.41 2.35
C TYR A 61 5.72 0.45 1.82
N LEU A 62 6.03 1.53 2.52
CA LEU A 62 7.13 2.45 2.25
C LEU A 62 8.19 2.28 3.35
N PRO A 63 9.27 1.50 3.11
CA PRO A 63 10.25 1.16 4.14
C PRO A 63 10.94 2.37 4.77
N ASP A 64 11.28 3.37 3.96
CA ASP A 64 11.98 4.58 4.42
C ASP A 64 11.14 5.45 5.38
N HIS A 65 9.82 5.21 5.42
CA HIS A 65 8.87 5.96 6.24
C HIS A 65 8.17 5.10 7.30
N ASP A 66 8.44 3.80 7.33
CA ASP A 66 7.71 2.80 8.12
C ASP A 66 6.18 2.99 8.02
N LEU A 67 5.69 3.07 6.77
CA LEU A 67 4.33 3.47 6.47
C LEU A 67 3.65 2.51 5.48
N TYR A 68 2.50 1.97 5.89
CA TYR A 68 1.61 1.23 5.00
C TYR A 68 0.61 2.17 4.32
N LEU A 69 0.38 1.99 3.02
CA LEU A 69 -0.60 2.72 2.24
C LEU A 69 -1.70 1.78 1.73
N GLU A 70 -2.92 2.28 1.78
CA GLU A 70 -4.11 1.64 1.24
C GLU A 70 -4.74 2.55 0.19
N VAL A 71 -4.69 2.14 -1.07
CA VAL A 71 -5.32 2.82 -2.20
C VAL A 71 -6.83 2.58 -2.16
N THR A 72 -7.60 3.64 -2.37
CA THR A 72 -9.05 3.55 -2.54
C THR A 72 -9.53 4.39 -3.71
N THR A 73 -10.15 3.72 -4.68
CA THR A 73 -10.93 4.32 -5.78
C THR A 73 -12.41 4.46 -5.42
N LEU A 74 -12.81 3.88 -4.28
CA LEU A 74 -14.21 3.61 -3.96
C LEU A 74 -14.96 4.82 -3.36
N ARG A 75 -16.28 4.84 -3.59
CA ARG A 75 -17.22 5.78 -2.95
C ARG A 75 -17.14 5.67 -1.42
N GLN A 76 -17.42 6.79 -0.73
CA GLN A 76 -17.25 6.97 0.72
C GLN A 76 -17.86 5.85 1.61
N SER A 77 -18.92 5.16 1.17
CA SER A 77 -19.55 4.06 1.91
C SER A 77 -18.66 2.81 2.06
N LEU A 78 -17.83 2.48 1.08
CA LEU A 78 -16.91 1.32 1.13
C LEU A 78 -15.66 1.64 1.96
N VAL A 79 -15.27 2.91 2.01
CA VAL A 79 -14.21 3.42 2.88
C VAL A 79 -14.56 3.18 4.36
N THR A 80 -15.84 3.15 4.74
CA THR A 80 -16.25 2.84 6.13
C THR A 80 -15.77 1.45 6.59
N ARG A 81 -15.81 0.43 5.72
CA ARG A 81 -15.32 -0.92 6.06
C ARG A 81 -13.79 -0.96 6.15
N LYS A 82 -13.09 -0.36 5.19
CA LYS A 82 -11.62 -0.21 5.24
C LYS A 82 -11.18 0.56 6.49
N ASN A 83 -11.84 1.68 6.81
CA ASN A 83 -11.61 2.46 8.03
C ASN A 83 -11.82 1.66 9.31
N ARG A 84 -12.85 0.81 9.37
CA ARG A 84 -13.07 -0.07 10.53
C ARG A 84 -11.88 -1.02 10.72
N LYS A 85 -11.41 -1.66 9.64
CA LYS A 85 -10.24 -2.54 9.67
C LYS A 85 -8.97 -1.80 10.10
N VAL A 86 -8.74 -0.59 9.57
CA VAL A 86 -7.58 0.24 9.95
C VAL A 86 -7.65 0.66 11.42
N ARG A 87 -8.82 1.02 11.93
CA ARG A 87 -9.01 1.34 13.37
C ARG A 87 -8.69 0.13 14.24
N GLN A 88 -9.23 -1.03 13.89
CA GLN A 88 -8.97 -2.28 14.59
C GLN A 88 -7.48 -2.67 14.55
N LEU A 89 -6.82 -2.48 13.41
CA LEU A 89 -5.37 -2.69 13.30
C LEU A 89 -4.60 -1.76 14.24
N ARG A 90 -4.95 -0.48 14.30
CA ARG A 90 -4.29 0.49 15.20
C ARG A 90 -4.53 0.17 16.67
N GLU A 91 -5.70 -0.36 17.02
CA GLU A 91 -6.00 -0.82 18.38
C GLU A 91 -5.14 -2.04 18.78
N GLN A 92 -4.92 -2.97 17.84
CA GLN A 92 -4.17 -4.21 18.10
C GLN A 92 -2.65 -4.04 17.96
N GLN A 93 -2.21 -3.18 17.06
CA GLN A 93 -0.80 -2.92 16.76
C GLN A 93 -0.55 -1.41 16.61
N PRO A 94 -0.47 -0.66 17.74
CA PRO A 94 -0.35 0.79 17.72
C PRO A 94 0.89 1.34 17.00
N GLY A 95 1.95 0.53 16.87
CA GLY A 95 3.16 0.89 16.13
C GLY A 95 3.02 0.83 14.62
N VAL A 96 1.96 0.23 14.09
CA VAL A 96 1.74 0.09 12.64
C VAL A 96 1.10 1.35 12.09
N GLN A 97 1.85 2.09 11.27
CA GLN A 97 1.34 3.30 10.61
C GLN A 97 0.66 2.93 9.30
N VAL A 98 -0.65 3.23 9.17
CA VAL A 98 -1.42 3.00 7.93
C VAL A 98 -2.12 4.28 7.51
N ARG A 99 -2.05 4.64 6.23
CA ARG A 99 -2.80 5.75 5.63
C ARG A 99 -3.63 5.28 4.45
N ILE A 100 -4.84 5.84 4.32
CA ILE A 100 -5.71 5.62 3.15
C ILE A 100 -5.45 6.74 2.16
N LEU A 101 -5.08 6.36 0.93
CA LEU A 101 -4.81 7.26 -0.18
C LEU A 101 -5.97 7.20 -1.18
N TYR A 102 -6.61 8.33 -1.43
CA TYR A 102 -7.71 8.38 -2.41
C TYR A 102 -7.17 8.62 -3.81
N GLN A 103 -7.67 7.88 -4.79
CA GLN A 103 -7.28 8.05 -6.20
C GLN A 103 -7.39 9.52 -6.68
N ARG A 104 -8.46 10.23 -6.27
CA ARG A 104 -8.63 11.65 -6.61
C ARG A 104 -7.50 12.56 -6.08
N ASP A 105 -6.91 12.20 -4.94
CA ASP A 105 -5.85 12.99 -4.31
C ASP A 105 -4.53 12.78 -5.08
N ILE A 106 -4.32 11.56 -5.57
CA ILE A 106 -3.24 11.21 -6.51
C ILE A 106 -3.43 11.93 -7.85
N GLU A 107 -4.63 11.89 -8.44
CA GLU A 107 -4.94 12.59 -9.70
C GLU A 107 -4.69 14.09 -9.60
N ARG A 108 -4.98 14.71 -8.45
CA ARG A 108 -4.66 16.12 -8.18
C ARG A 108 -3.15 16.36 -8.11
N LEU A 109 -2.37 15.46 -7.53
CA LEU A 109 -0.91 15.58 -7.50
C LEU A 109 -0.31 15.51 -8.90
N PHE A 110 -0.82 14.61 -9.75
CA PHE A 110 -0.41 14.49 -11.16
C PHE A 110 -0.78 15.74 -11.98
N ALA A 111 -1.97 16.31 -11.78
CA ALA A 111 -2.40 17.52 -12.50
C ALA A 111 -1.51 18.74 -12.20
N THR A 112 -0.90 18.81 -11.02
CA THR A 112 -0.04 19.94 -10.61
C THR A 112 1.41 19.81 -11.11
N HIS A 113 1.90 18.60 -11.39
CA HIS A 113 3.28 18.37 -11.87
C HIS A 113 3.40 18.27 -13.40
N ALA A 114 2.28 18.32 -14.12
CA ALA A 114 2.24 18.30 -15.59
C ALA A 114 2.13 19.72 -16.22
N ALA A 115 2.40 20.79 -15.46
CA ALA A 115 2.32 22.18 -15.90
C ALA A 115 3.67 22.90 -15.85
#